data_AF-A0AA37QVX1-F1
#
_entry.id   AF-A0AA37QVX1-F1
#
_cell.length_a   1.000
_cell.length_b   1.000
_cell.length_c   1.000
_cell.angle_alpha   90.00
_cell.angle_beta   90.00
_cell.angle_gamma   90.00
#
_symmetry.space_group_name_H-M   'P 1'
#
loop_
_entity.id
_entity.type
_entity.pdbx_description
1 polymer ?
#
loop_
_entity_poly.entity_id
_entity_poly.type
_entity_poly.pdbx_seq_one_letter_code
_entity_poly.pdbx_strand_id
1 'polypeptide(L)'
;MAVVRSTNQISPAMERVYHQSNLLGEWKGSWTASGQAVSFKVVNIRGAAATVEYTHNGRTERGIGQVNGSTIDFGAVTLGTKNGKNAVLLFSAGGGKATAMLEKQAPPANESNLTGSWAGYSGENGMSASFRVLSVNGKEAQVSVMTNGITRTGTGIVYKNVIMFEQTQISTDDGKTGKVIYQVGNKSYTVPVDKLPKTA
;
A
#
# COMPACT_ATOMS: atom_id res chain seq x y z
N MET A 1 -16.29 0.21 45.35
CA MET A 1 -16.18 0.11 43.88
C MET A 1 -15.24 1.20 43.41
N ALA A 2 -14.07 0.85 42.88
CA ALA A 2 -13.12 1.81 42.31
C ALA A 2 -13.17 1.69 40.79
N VAL A 3 -13.60 2.76 40.12
CA VAL A 3 -13.60 2.85 38.66
C VAL A 3 -12.17 3.11 38.21
N VAL A 4 -11.51 2.09 37.66
CA VAL A 4 -10.23 2.26 36.97
C VAL A 4 -10.51 2.99 35.65
N ARG A 5 -10.25 4.30 35.62
CA ARG A 5 -10.17 5.06 34.37
C ARG A 5 -8.83 4.74 33.72
N SER A 6 -8.83 3.84 32.76
CA SER A 6 -7.69 3.61 31.87
C SER A 6 -7.54 4.80 30.92
N THR A 7 -6.71 5.78 31.26
CA THR A 7 -6.19 6.73 30.27
C THR A 7 -5.26 5.95 29.36
N ASN A 8 -5.69 5.70 28.13
CA ASN A 8 -4.87 5.13 27.06
C ASN A 8 -3.73 6.10 26.71
N GLN A 9 -2.67 6.13 27.51
CA GLN A 9 -1.43 6.81 27.20
C GLN A 9 -0.62 5.90 26.26
N ILE A 10 -0.60 6.26 24.99
CA ILE A 10 0.34 5.69 24.02
C ILE A 10 1.74 6.10 24.47
N SER A 11 2.69 5.15 24.53
CA SER A 11 4.06 5.49 24.92
C SER A 11 4.71 6.43 23.89
N PRO A 12 5.60 7.36 24.30
CA PRO A 12 6.21 8.33 23.38
C PRO A 12 6.92 7.72 22.16
N ALA A 13 7.48 6.52 22.32
CA ALA A 13 8.08 5.77 21.22
C ALA A 13 7.03 5.30 20.19
N MET A 14 5.87 4.87 20.67
CA MET A 14 4.76 4.40 19.83
C MET A 14 4.03 5.57 19.15
N GLU A 15 3.93 6.73 19.83
CA GLU A 15 3.46 7.99 19.25
C GLU A 15 4.39 8.44 18.11
N ARG A 16 5.71 8.37 18.30
CA ARG A 16 6.70 8.68 17.26
C ARG A 16 6.56 7.76 16.04
N VAL A 17 6.40 6.45 16.23
CA VAL A 17 6.18 5.49 15.14
C VAL A 17 4.86 5.78 14.40
N TYR A 18 3.80 6.14 15.14
CA TYR A 18 2.51 6.50 14.59
C TYR A 18 2.60 7.76 13.70
N HIS A 19 3.27 8.82 14.15
CA HIS A 19 3.46 10.03 13.34
C HIS A 19 4.39 9.81 12.14
N GLN A 20 5.41 8.97 12.27
CA GLN A 20 6.29 8.59 11.15
C GLN A 20 5.52 7.84 10.05
N SER A 21 4.56 7.00 10.42
CA SER A 21 3.71 6.28 9.44
C SER A 21 2.90 7.22 8.54
N ASN A 22 2.53 8.40 9.05
CA ASN A 22 1.75 9.36 8.28
C ASN A 22 2.55 9.95 7.11
N LEU A 23 3.87 10.06 7.24
CA LEU A 23 4.78 10.62 6.23
C LEU A 23 5.02 9.66 5.05
N LEU A 24 4.91 8.35 5.28
CA LEU A 24 5.12 7.32 4.24
C LEU A 24 4.11 7.47 3.10
N GLY A 25 4.58 7.32 1.87
CA GLY A 25 3.77 7.39 0.65
C GLY A 25 4.19 8.49 -0.31
N GLU A 26 3.41 8.66 -1.37
CA GLU A 26 3.61 9.69 -2.39
C GLU A 26 2.72 10.89 -2.11
N TRP A 27 3.27 12.09 -2.29
CA TRP A 27 2.61 13.38 -2.08
C TRP A 27 2.75 14.20 -3.36
N LYS A 28 1.64 14.76 -3.86
CA LYS A 28 1.65 15.60 -5.08
C LYS A 28 0.89 16.89 -4.85
N GLY A 29 1.33 17.94 -5.54
CA GLY A 29 0.67 19.23 -5.57
C GLY A 29 1.40 20.17 -6.50
N SER A 30 1.21 21.47 -6.27
CA SER A 30 1.89 22.53 -7.02
C SER A 30 2.44 23.59 -6.08
N TRP A 31 3.55 24.21 -6.47
CA TRP A 31 4.08 25.38 -5.78
C TRP A 31 3.05 26.51 -5.78
N THR A 32 2.78 27.08 -4.61
CA THR A 32 1.74 28.13 -4.45
C THR A 32 2.03 29.36 -5.29
N ALA A 33 3.30 29.71 -5.50
CA ALA A 33 3.69 30.92 -6.23
C ALA A 33 3.73 30.74 -7.77
N SER A 34 4.17 29.59 -8.26
CA SER A 34 4.40 29.37 -9.71
C SER A 34 3.39 28.43 -10.37
N GLY A 35 2.57 27.70 -9.59
CA GLY A 35 1.67 26.66 -10.10
C GLY A 35 2.39 25.42 -10.63
N GLN A 36 3.72 25.40 -10.63
CA GLN A 36 4.51 24.28 -11.12
C GLN A 36 4.31 23.04 -10.26
N ALA A 37 4.09 21.91 -10.92
CA ALA A 37 3.90 20.63 -10.27
C ALA A 37 5.14 20.22 -9.46
N VAL A 38 4.89 19.63 -8.30
CA VAL A 38 5.91 19.10 -7.40
C VAL A 38 5.40 17.81 -6.76
N SER A 39 6.29 16.84 -6.59
CA SER A 39 5.99 15.61 -5.86
C SER A 39 7.10 15.26 -4.88
N PHE A 40 6.70 14.64 -3.77
CA PHE A 40 7.60 14.16 -2.74
C PHE A 40 7.14 12.77 -2.33
N LYS A 41 8.00 11.76 -2.46
CA LYS A 41 7.68 10.37 -2.14
C LYS A 41 8.61 9.89 -1.05
N VAL A 42 8.02 9.36 0.01
CA VAL A 42 8.72 8.75 1.14
C VAL A 42 8.59 7.24 0.99
N VAL A 43 9.68 6.60 0.56
CA VAL A 43 9.72 5.17 0.22
C VAL A 43 9.80 4.31 1.47
N ASN A 44 10.64 4.69 2.43
CA ASN A 44 10.76 4.01 3.71
C ASN A 44 11.23 4.98 4.79
N ILE A 45 11.03 4.60 6.05
CA ILE A 45 11.58 5.27 7.23
C ILE A 45 12.22 4.22 8.12
N ARG A 46 13.48 4.47 8.53
CA ARG A 46 14.25 3.63 9.46
C ARG A 46 14.84 4.54 10.54
N GLY A 47 14.17 4.62 11.69
CA GLY A 47 14.59 5.49 12.79
C GLY A 47 14.50 6.96 12.43
N ALA A 48 15.67 7.62 12.32
CA ALA A 48 15.80 9.03 11.94
C ALA A 48 16.11 9.24 10.45
N ALA A 49 16.18 8.18 9.64
CA ALA A 49 16.48 8.26 8.22
C ALA A 49 15.26 7.86 7.37
N ALA A 50 15.01 8.58 6.28
CA ALA A 50 13.98 8.25 5.29
C ALA A 50 14.60 8.14 3.90
N THR A 51 14.24 7.10 3.13
CA THR A 51 14.54 7.08 1.69
C THR A 51 13.47 7.87 0.96
N VAL A 52 13.89 8.87 0.19
CA VAL A 52 12.98 9.80 -0.48
C VAL A 52 13.27 9.94 -1.97
N GLU A 53 12.21 10.25 -2.73
CA GLU A 53 12.27 10.73 -4.11
C GLU A 53 11.55 12.08 -4.17
N TYR A 54 12.21 13.11 -4.67
CA TYR A 54 11.68 14.46 -4.75
C TYR A 54 11.71 14.94 -6.20
N THR A 55 10.54 15.21 -6.78
CA THR A 55 10.42 15.68 -8.17
C THR A 55 9.97 17.13 -8.20
N HIS A 56 10.76 17.99 -8.83
CA HIS A 56 10.46 19.40 -9.05
C HIS A 56 11.06 19.86 -10.38
N ASN A 57 10.41 20.80 -11.06
CA ASN A 57 10.92 21.39 -12.31
C ASN A 57 11.33 20.33 -13.36
N GLY A 58 10.60 19.21 -13.43
CA GLY A 58 10.87 18.11 -14.36
C GLY A 58 12.08 17.23 -14.00
N ARG A 59 12.72 17.44 -12.85
CA ARG A 59 13.85 16.64 -12.35
C ARG A 59 13.46 15.87 -11.10
N THR A 60 14.02 14.68 -10.94
CA THR A 60 13.83 13.85 -9.74
C THR A 60 15.16 13.65 -9.03
N GLU A 61 15.22 14.03 -7.77
CA GLU A 61 16.34 13.82 -6.86
C GLU A 61 15.99 12.67 -5.91
N ARG A 62 16.96 11.82 -5.59
CA ARG A 62 16.79 10.66 -4.71
C ARG A 62 17.86 10.65 -3.66
N GLY A 63 17.51 10.26 -2.43
CA GLY A 63 18.49 10.13 -1.37
C GLY A 63 17.88 9.87 -0.01
N ILE A 64 18.67 10.18 1.01
CA ILE A 64 18.29 9.98 2.41
C ILE A 64 17.94 11.34 3.04
N GLY A 65 16.70 11.45 3.52
CA GLY A 65 16.23 12.56 4.34
C GLY A 65 16.31 12.26 5.84
N GLN A 66 16.35 13.30 6.66
CA GLN A 66 16.33 13.23 8.13
C GLN A 66 14.90 13.35 8.65
N VAL A 67 14.49 12.43 9.52
CA VAL A 67 13.14 12.34 10.08
C VAL A 67 13.10 12.95 11.48
N ASN A 68 12.35 14.04 11.62
CA ASN A 68 12.20 14.80 12.85
C ASN A 68 10.73 14.83 13.27
N GLY A 69 10.27 13.74 13.88
CA GLY A 69 8.87 13.60 14.31
C GLY A 69 7.92 13.53 13.11
N SER A 70 7.18 14.60 12.87
CA SER A 70 6.20 14.71 11.78
C SER A 70 6.74 15.41 10.54
N THR A 71 8.06 15.60 10.44
CA THR A 71 8.72 16.20 9.28
C THR A 71 9.87 15.35 8.74
N ILE A 72 10.19 15.56 7.46
CA ILE A 72 11.36 15.01 6.79
C ILE A 72 12.11 16.15 6.11
N ASP A 73 13.38 16.31 6.45
CA ASP A 73 14.30 17.26 5.84
C ASP A 73 15.14 16.54 4.77
N PHE A 74 15.17 17.06 3.55
CA PHE A 74 15.95 16.53 2.44
C PHE A 74 16.55 17.68 1.63
N GLY A 75 17.87 17.88 1.73
CA GLY A 75 18.54 19.01 1.08
C GLY A 75 17.94 20.35 1.55
N ALA A 76 17.42 21.13 0.60
CA ALA A 76 16.78 22.43 0.85
C ALA A 76 15.26 22.36 1.10
N VAL A 77 14.68 21.15 1.17
CA VAL A 77 13.23 20.97 1.36
C VAL A 77 12.89 20.26 2.66
N THR A 78 11.75 20.65 3.24
CA THR A 78 11.14 20.01 4.41
C THR A 78 9.70 19.63 4.07
N LEU A 79 9.38 18.34 4.16
CA LEU A 79 8.01 17.84 4.10
C LEU A 79 7.46 17.72 5.52
N GLY A 80 6.25 18.23 5.78
CA GLY A 80 5.56 18.05 7.05
C GLY A 80 4.10 17.69 6.89
N THR A 81 3.60 16.74 7.68
CA THR A 81 2.17 16.40 7.74
C THR A 81 1.69 16.27 9.18
N LYS A 82 0.49 16.80 9.45
CA LYS A 82 -0.17 16.64 10.77
C LYS A 82 -1.12 15.44 10.79
N ASN A 83 -1.77 15.15 9.68
CA ASN A 83 -2.93 14.25 9.61
C ASN A 83 -2.76 13.07 8.64
N GLY A 84 -1.64 12.99 7.92
CA GLY A 84 -1.42 11.94 6.93
C GLY A 84 -2.34 12.03 5.70
N LYS A 85 -3.04 13.15 5.49
CA LYS A 85 -3.89 13.42 4.31
C LYS A 85 -3.33 14.57 3.47
N ASN A 86 -2.95 15.65 4.14
CA ASN A 86 -2.33 16.82 3.52
C ASN A 86 -0.94 17.00 4.10
N ALA A 87 -0.02 17.47 3.27
CA ALA A 87 1.32 17.85 3.70
C ALA A 87 1.65 19.25 3.20
N VAL A 88 2.56 19.91 3.91
CA VAL A 88 3.21 21.13 3.46
C VAL A 88 4.61 20.73 3.05
N LEU A 89 5.01 21.16 1.85
CA LEU A 89 6.39 21.12 1.42
C LEU A 89 6.94 22.55 1.44
N LEU A 90 7.99 22.75 2.22
CA LEU A 90 8.71 24.01 2.32
C LEU A 90 10.06 23.87 1.62
N PHE A 91 10.39 24.78 0.72
CA PHE A 91 11.73 24.96 0.18
C PHE A 91 12.37 26.19 0.81
N SER A 92 13.61 26.07 1.28
CA SER A 92 14.42 27.21 1.73
C SER A 92 15.90 27.04 1.37
N ALA A 93 16.39 27.87 0.45
CA ALA A 93 17.80 27.94 0.10
C ALA A 93 18.19 29.37 -0.30
N GLY A 94 19.33 29.87 0.18
CA GLY A 94 19.95 31.11 -0.30
C GLY A 94 19.04 32.35 -0.29
N GLY A 95 18.11 32.44 0.67
CA GLY A 95 17.13 33.54 0.78
C GLY A 95 15.81 33.32 0.03
N GLY A 96 15.74 32.35 -0.89
CA GLY A 96 14.51 31.93 -1.53
C GLY A 96 13.64 31.05 -0.62
N LYS A 97 12.34 31.33 -0.58
CA LYS A 97 11.34 30.49 0.09
C LYS A 97 10.20 30.16 -0.86
N ALA A 98 9.80 28.90 -0.89
CA ALA A 98 8.60 28.46 -1.60
C ALA A 98 7.84 27.45 -0.77
N THR A 99 6.52 27.45 -0.92
CA THR A 99 5.63 26.53 -0.20
C THR A 99 4.71 25.85 -1.21
N ALA A 100 4.43 24.57 -0.99
CA ALA A 100 3.41 23.83 -1.70
C ALA A 100 2.50 23.11 -0.70
N MET A 101 1.20 23.08 -1.00
CA MET A 101 0.26 22.15 -0.37
C MET A 101 0.23 20.87 -1.20
N LEU A 102 0.49 19.75 -0.55
CA LEU A 102 0.50 18.43 -1.18
C LEU A 102 -0.63 17.59 -0.63
N GLU A 103 -1.26 16.84 -1.51
CA GLU A 103 -2.22 15.81 -1.17
C GLU A 103 -1.54 14.45 -1.19
N LYS A 104 -1.85 13.64 -0.18
CA LYS A 104 -1.39 12.26 -0.15
C LYS A 104 -2.03 11.53 -1.32
N GLN A 105 -1.19 11.02 -2.20
CA GLN A 105 -1.67 10.16 -3.25
C GLN A 105 -2.07 8.85 -2.62
N ALA A 106 -3.16 8.27 -3.13
CA ALA A 106 -3.32 6.84 -2.98
C ALA A 106 -1.97 6.22 -3.40
N PRO A 107 -1.43 5.25 -2.62
CA PRO A 107 -0.30 4.50 -3.10
C PRO A 107 -0.60 4.15 -4.55
N PRO A 108 0.34 4.36 -5.51
CA PRO A 108 0.17 3.70 -6.81
C PRO A 108 -0.22 2.29 -6.44
N ALA A 109 -1.34 1.78 -6.95
CA ALA A 109 -1.80 0.45 -6.60
C ALA A 109 -0.55 -0.40 -6.68
N ASN A 110 -0.02 -0.83 -5.52
CA ASN A 110 1.02 -1.83 -5.53
C ASN A 110 0.24 -2.90 -6.25
N GLU A 111 0.52 -3.12 -7.54
CA GLU A 111 -0.11 -4.18 -8.28
C GLU A 111 0.26 -5.37 -7.43
N SER A 112 -0.70 -5.80 -6.61
CA SER A 112 -0.45 -6.84 -5.66
C SER A 112 0.10 -7.95 -6.51
N ASN A 113 1.09 -8.69 -6.02
CA ASN A 113 1.54 -9.87 -6.74
C ASN A 113 0.32 -10.75 -7.13
N LEU A 114 -0.78 -10.64 -6.37
CA LEU A 114 -2.11 -11.20 -6.58
C LEU A 114 -2.98 -10.55 -7.67
N THR A 115 -2.83 -9.27 -8.02
CA THR A 115 -3.67 -8.61 -9.04
C THR A 115 -3.48 -9.29 -10.40
N GLY A 116 -4.57 -9.74 -11.01
CA GLY A 116 -4.53 -10.50 -12.25
C GLY A 116 -5.47 -11.72 -12.23
N SER A 117 -5.43 -12.48 -13.31
CA SER A 117 -6.19 -13.72 -13.43
C SER A 117 -5.29 -14.90 -13.10
N TRP A 118 -5.82 -15.86 -12.35
CA TRP A 118 -5.15 -17.07 -11.92
C TRP A 118 -6.00 -18.25 -12.31
N ALA A 119 -5.38 -19.30 -12.83
CA ALA A 119 -6.10 -20.53 -13.11
C ALA A 119 -5.17 -21.73 -12.94
N GLY A 120 -5.76 -22.87 -12.62
CA GLY A 120 -5.01 -24.11 -12.50
C GLY A 120 -5.90 -25.31 -12.23
N TYR A 121 -5.24 -26.46 -12.23
CA TYR A 121 -5.84 -27.77 -12.05
C TYR A 121 -4.93 -28.62 -11.16
N SER A 122 -5.53 -29.32 -10.21
CA SER A 122 -4.81 -30.27 -9.36
C SER A 122 -5.08 -31.69 -9.83
N GLY A 123 -4.05 -32.36 -10.34
CA GLY A 123 -4.14 -33.79 -10.68
C GLY A 123 -4.32 -34.70 -9.47
N GLU A 124 -4.00 -34.23 -8.26
CA GLU A 124 -4.10 -35.01 -7.02
C GLU A 124 -5.54 -35.15 -6.51
N ASN A 125 -6.38 -34.14 -6.74
CA ASN A 125 -7.76 -34.11 -6.26
C ASN A 125 -8.81 -33.89 -7.37
N GLY A 126 -8.37 -33.75 -8.62
CA GLY A 126 -9.22 -33.59 -9.80
C GLY A 126 -9.91 -32.24 -9.91
N MET A 127 -9.53 -31.27 -9.07
CA MET A 127 -10.22 -29.99 -8.97
C MET A 127 -9.55 -28.89 -9.80
N SER A 128 -10.36 -28.01 -10.37
CA SER A 128 -9.92 -26.77 -10.99
C SER A 128 -10.35 -25.56 -10.16
N ALA A 129 -9.60 -24.47 -10.32
CA ALA A 129 -9.96 -23.17 -9.77
C ALA A 129 -9.54 -22.07 -10.73
N SER A 130 -10.37 -21.04 -10.86
CA SER A 130 -9.93 -19.75 -11.39
C SER A 130 -10.26 -18.64 -10.41
N PHE A 131 -9.34 -17.69 -10.29
CA PHE A 131 -9.41 -16.59 -9.35
C PHE A 131 -8.95 -15.34 -10.07
N ARG A 132 -9.80 -14.33 -10.16
CA ARG A 132 -9.49 -13.05 -10.79
C ARG A 132 -9.52 -11.97 -9.75
N VAL A 133 -8.38 -11.34 -9.52
CA VAL A 133 -8.23 -10.18 -8.64
C VAL A 133 -8.24 -8.94 -9.52
N LEU A 134 -9.36 -8.20 -9.46
CA LEU A 134 -9.60 -7.01 -10.28
C LEU A 134 -8.81 -5.81 -9.75
N SER A 135 -8.82 -5.62 -8.44
CA SER A 135 -8.09 -4.55 -7.77
C SER A 135 -7.78 -4.94 -6.33
N VAL A 136 -6.73 -4.36 -5.78
CA VAL A 136 -6.36 -4.46 -4.36
C VAL A 136 -6.25 -3.04 -3.82
N ASN A 137 -7.02 -2.72 -2.78
CA ASN A 137 -7.02 -1.43 -2.11
C ASN A 137 -6.78 -1.64 -0.61
N GLY A 138 -5.51 -1.52 -0.19
CA GLY A 138 -5.12 -1.72 1.20
C GLY A 138 -5.41 -3.14 1.70
N LYS A 139 -6.45 -3.28 2.54
CA LYS A 139 -6.87 -4.56 3.14
C LYS A 139 -8.05 -5.21 2.41
N GLU A 140 -8.51 -4.65 1.31
CA GLU A 140 -9.65 -5.15 0.54
C GLU A 140 -9.24 -5.45 -0.91
N ALA A 141 -9.87 -6.44 -1.53
CA ALA A 141 -9.68 -6.77 -2.94
C ALA A 141 -11.01 -7.04 -3.63
N GLN A 142 -11.21 -6.48 -4.83
CA GLN A 142 -12.34 -6.87 -5.69
C GLN A 142 -11.97 -8.13 -6.45
N VAL A 143 -12.79 -9.17 -6.29
CA VAL A 143 -12.47 -10.51 -6.81
C VAL A 143 -13.63 -11.15 -7.55
N SER A 144 -13.29 -12.05 -8.46
CA SER A 144 -14.19 -13.00 -9.11
C SER A 144 -13.57 -14.38 -9.04
N VAL A 145 -14.29 -15.34 -8.49
CA VAL A 145 -13.78 -16.69 -8.20
C VAL A 145 -14.70 -17.71 -8.87
N MET A 146 -14.12 -18.61 -9.65
CA MET A 146 -14.83 -19.76 -10.20
C MET A 146 -14.26 -21.05 -9.62
N THR A 147 -15.08 -21.77 -8.88
CA THR A 147 -14.77 -23.10 -8.34
C THR A 147 -15.91 -24.04 -8.67
N ASN A 148 -15.61 -25.24 -9.15
CA ASN A 148 -16.61 -26.25 -9.53
C ASN A 148 -17.74 -25.72 -10.45
N GLY A 149 -17.42 -24.83 -11.40
CA GLY A 149 -18.41 -24.28 -12.33
C GLY A 149 -19.26 -23.12 -11.79
N ILE A 150 -19.10 -22.74 -10.51
CA ILE A 150 -19.85 -21.63 -9.91
C ILE A 150 -18.96 -20.40 -9.79
N THR A 151 -19.39 -19.29 -10.40
CA THR A 151 -18.72 -17.98 -10.31
C THR A 151 -19.33 -17.15 -9.19
N ARG A 152 -18.49 -16.61 -8.32
CA ARG A 152 -18.85 -15.67 -7.25
C ARG A 152 -18.00 -14.42 -7.35
N THR A 153 -18.61 -13.26 -7.15
CA THR A 153 -17.91 -11.96 -7.18
C THR A 153 -18.15 -11.20 -5.88
N GLY A 154 -17.18 -10.40 -5.47
CA GLY A 154 -17.33 -9.57 -4.28
C GLY A 154 -16.03 -9.00 -3.75
N THR A 155 -16.07 -8.56 -2.49
CA THR A 155 -14.92 -7.95 -1.82
C THR A 155 -14.27 -8.97 -0.88
N GLY A 156 -13.03 -9.34 -1.15
CA GLY A 156 -12.19 -10.17 -0.30
C GLY A 156 -11.31 -9.35 0.64
N ILE A 157 -10.79 -10.01 1.68
CA ILE A 157 -9.86 -9.45 2.66
C ILE A 157 -8.43 -9.78 2.24
N VAL A 158 -7.56 -8.78 2.23
CA VAL A 158 -6.14 -8.89 1.89
C VAL A 158 -5.32 -8.95 3.18
N TYR A 159 -4.50 -9.99 3.30
CA TYR A 159 -3.50 -10.11 4.34
C TYR A 159 -2.17 -10.59 3.75
N LYS A 160 -1.17 -9.71 3.72
CA LYS A 160 0.12 -9.96 3.04
C LYS A 160 -0.13 -10.35 1.57
N ASN A 161 0.39 -11.49 1.13
CA ASN A 161 0.17 -12.03 -0.21
C ASN A 161 -0.95 -13.07 -0.26
N VAL A 162 -1.96 -12.91 0.60
CA VAL A 162 -3.16 -13.76 0.62
C VAL A 162 -4.39 -12.89 0.45
N ILE A 163 -5.31 -13.31 -0.41
CA ILE A 163 -6.69 -12.80 -0.45
C ILE A 163 -7.63 -13.92 0.01
N MET A 164 -8.49 -13.61 0.97
CA MET A 164 -9.57 -14.47 1.44
C MET A 164 -10.90 -13.90 0.96
N PHE A 165 -11.72 -14.73 0.33
CA PHE A 165 -13.05 -14.39 -0.14
C PHE A 165 -13.99 -15.56 0.10
N GLU A 166 -14.95 -15.38 1.02
CA GLU A 166 -15.83 -16.43 1.52
C GLU A 166 -15.04 -17.67 1.99
N GLN A 167 -15.39 -18.85 1.49
CA GLN A 167 -14.72 -20.12 1.75
C GLN A 167 -13.53 -20.38 0.83
N THR A 168 -13.05 -19.35 0.13
CA THR A 168 -11.97 -19.41 -0.86
C THR A 168 -10.82 -18.50 -0.46
N GLN A 169 -9.60 -18.90 -0.76
CA GLN A 169 -8.44 -18.03 -0.63
C GLN A 169 -7.44 -18.28 -1.75
N ILE A 170 -6.70 -17.23 -2.14
CA ILE A 170 -5.55 -17.32 -3.04
C ILE A 170 -4.32 -16.78 -2.33
N SER A 171 -3.18 -17.44 -2.54
CA SER A 171 -1.88 -17.02 -2.04
C SER A 171 -0.81 -17.13 -3.12
N THR A 172 0.18 -16.25 -3.09
CA THR A 172 1.37 -16.28 -3.97
C THR A 172 2.57 -15.71 -3.22
N ASP A 173 3.76 -16.22 -3.48
CA ASP A 173 5.00 -15.64 -2.93
C ASP A 173 5.77 -14.81 -3.96
N ASP A 174 5.60 -15.14 -5.25
CA ASP A 174 6.41 -14.62 -6.37
C ASP A 174 5.61 -13.79 -7.39
N GLY A 175 4.28 -13.76 -7.28
CA GLY A 175 3.40 -13.09 -8.23
C GLY A 175 3.30 -13.77 -9.60
N LYS A 176 3.74 -15.04 -9.72
CA LYS A 176 3.70 -15.84 -10.95
C LYS A 176 2.98 -17.17 -10.73
N THR A 177 3.25 -17.83 -9.62
CA THR A 177 2.65 -19.10 -9.21
C THR A 177 1.94 -18.91 -7.87
N GLY A 178 0.95 -19.75 -7.60
CA GLY A 178 0.16 -19.61 -6.38
C GLY A 178 -0.64 -20.85 -6.04
N LYS A 179 -1.42 -20.73 -4.97
CA LYS A 179 -2.33 -21.78 -4.51
C LYS A 179 -3.68 -21.17 -4.22
N VAL A 180 -4.72 -21.75 -4.79
CA VAL A 180 -6.10 -21.50 -4.39
C VAL A 180 -6.52 -22.61 -3.43
N ILE A 181 -7.04 -22.23 -2.28
CA ILE A 181 -7.64 -23.16 -1.32
C ILE A 181 -9.11 -22.84 -1.21
N TYR A 182 -9.97 -23.84 -1.30
CA TYR A 182 -11.40 -23.66 -1.10
C TYR A 182 -12.03 -24.82 -0.34
N GLN A 183 -13.11 -24.52 0.39
CA GLN A 183 -13.87 -25.51 1.14
C GLN A 183 -15.14 -25.91 0.38
N VAL A 184 -15.41 -27.21 0.33
CA VAL A 184 -16.68 -27.76 -0.12
C VAL A 184 -17.21 -28.67 0.99
N GLY A 185 -18.25 -28.23 1.67
CA GLY A 185 -18.70 -28.85 2.91
C GLY A 185 -17.58 -28.84 3.95
N ASN A 186 -17.26 -30.01 4.52
CA ASN A 186 -16.22 -30.16 5.54
C ASN A 186 -14.83 -30.50 4.97
N LYS A 187 -14.64 -30.47 3.65
CA LYS A 187 -13.38 -30.81 2.99
C LYS A 187 -12.74 -29.56 2.37
N SER A 188 -11.42 -29.45 2.52
CA SER A 188 -10.62 -28.40 1.92
C SER A 188 -9.83 -28.96 0.74
N TYR A 189 -9.83 -28.22 -0.37
CA TYR A 189 -9.13 -28.56 -1.59
C TYR A 189 -8.10 -27.50 -1.90
N THR A 190 -6.87 -27.93 -2.17
CA THR A 190 -5.79 -27.06 -2.63
C THR A 190 -5.56 -27.29 -4.11
N VAL A 191 -5.53 -26.22 -4.89
CA VAL A 191 -5.27 -26.24 -6.32
C VAL A 191 -4.07 -25.34 -6.62
N PRO A 192 -2.98 -25.86 -7.20
CA PRO A 192 -1.89 -25.02 -7.69
C PRO A 192 -2.41 -24.20 -8.87
N VAL A 193 -2.06 -22.92 -8.93
CA VAL A 193 -2.50 -21.99 -9.98
C VAL A 193 -1.32 -21.20 -10.52
N ASP A 194 -1.41 -20.85 -11.80
CA ASP A 194 -0.48 -19.95 -12.47
C ASP A 194 -1.18 -18.63 -12.79
N LYS A 195 -0.41 -17.55 -12.75
CA LYS A 195 -0.87 -16.24 -13.17
C LYS A 195 -0.96 -16.23 -14.69
N LEU A 196 -2.16 -16.00 -15.19
CA LEU A 196 -2.40 -15.89 -16.61
C LEU A 196 -1.83 -14.57 -17.14
N PRO A 197 -1.29 -14.55 -18.36
CA PRO A 197 -0.90 -13.32 -19.03
C PRO A 197 -2.06 -12.34 -19.06
N LYS A 198 -1.76 -11.05 -18.92
CA LYS A 198 -2.75 -10.00 -19.09
C LYS A 198 -3.19 -10.04 -20.56
N THR A 199 -4.39 -10.54 -20.82
CA THR A 199 -4.99 -10.44 -22.15
C THR A 199 -5.16 -8.95 -22.46
N ALA A 200 -4.58 -8.51 -23.57
CA ALA A 200 -4.61 -7.14 -24.06
C ALA A 200 -6.03 -6.67 -24.36
#